data_AF-A0A656IIX3-F1
#
_entry.id   AF-A0A656IIX3-F1
#
_cell.length_a   1.000
_cell.length_b   1.000
_cell.length_c   1.000
_cell.angle_alpha   90.00
_cell.angle_beta   90.00
_cell.angle_gamma   90.00
#
_symmetry.space_group_name_H-M   'P 1'
#
loop_
_entity.id
_entity.type
_entity.pdbx_description
1 polymer ?
#
loop_
_entity_poly.entity_id
_entity_poly.type
_entity_poly.pdbx_seq_one_letter_code
_entity_poly.pdbx_strand_id
1 'polypeptide(L)'
;MPEIYKLLIFILCVILQLHKHKILIVYPPIVYGGRMPHSPEDKKRILTRVRRIRGQVEALERALESGEPCLAILQQIAAVRGASNGLMSEMVEIHLKDELVSGETTPDQRAVRMAEIGHLLRAYLK
;
A
#
# COMPACT_ATOMS: atom_id res chain seq x y z
N MET A 1 -23.69 20.11 20.02
CA MET A 1 -22.35 20.73 20.06
C MET A 1 -21.18 19.85 20.59
N PRO A 2 -21.36 18.71 21.30
CA PRO A 2 -20.20 17.93 21.81
C PRO A 2 -19.57 16.91 20.83
N GLU A 3 -20.23 16.54 19.73
CA GLU A 3 -19.72 15.49 18.81
C GLU A 3 -18.60 15.98 17.86
N ILE A 4 -18.59 17.27 17.50
CA ILE A 4 -17.55 17.83 16.62
C ILE A 4 -16.18 17.83 17.30
N TYR A 5 -16.13 18.11 18.60
CA TYR A 5 -14.89 18.08 19.37
C TYR A 5 -14.32 16.66 19.51
N LYS A 6 -15.16 15.63 19.59
CA LYS A 6 -14.71 14.23 19.61
C LYS A 6 -14.07 13.83 18.27
N LEU A 7 -14.65 14.26 17.15
CA LEU A 7 -14.08 13.99 15.83
C LEU A 7 -12.76 14.75 15.61
N LEU A 8 -12.68 16.01 16.07
CA LEU A 8 -11.45 16.79 16.01
C LEU A 8 -10.35 16.17 16.86
N ILE A 9 -10.67 15.71 18.07
CA ILE A 9 -9.74 14.99 18.96
C ILE A 9 -9.30 13.67 18.33
N PHE A 10 -10.20 12.93 17.68
CA PHE A 10 -9.84 11.68 16.99
C PHE A 10 -8.91 11.93 15.81
N ILE A 11 -9.18 12.95 14.99
CA ILE A 11 -8.32 13.35 13.87
C ILE A 11 -6.96 13.86 14.37
N LEU A 12 -6.94 14.72 15.41
CA LEU A 12 -5.70 15.19 16.02
C LEU A 12 -4.91 14.03 16.64
N CYS A 13 -5.59 13.04 17.23
CA CYS A 13 -4.99 11.86 17.84
C CYS A 13 -4.40 10.92 16.77
N VAL A 14 -5.08 10.73 15.62
CA VAL A 14 -4.53 10.00 14.46
C VAL A 14 -3.31 10.73 13.88
N ILE A 15 -3.36 12.05 13.72
CA ILE A 15 -2.22 12.86 13.24
C ILE A 15 -1.06 12.86 14.25
N LEU A 16 -1.34 12.94 15.56
CA LEU A 16 -0.34 12.85 16.63
C LEU A 16 0.20 11.43 16.80
N GLN A 17 -0.58 10.37 16.54
CA GLN A 17 -0.08 8.99 16.47
C GLN A 17 0.84 8.81 15.26
N LEU A 18 0.53 9.43 14.11
CA LEU A 18 1.43 9.47 12.96
C LEU A 18 2.75 10.21 13.27
N HIS A 19 2.74 11.16 14.22
CA HIS A 19 3.93 11.93 14.60
C HIS A 19 4.72 11.33 15.79
N LYS A 20 4.06 10.64 16.74
CA LYS A 20 4.70 9.96 17.89
C LYS A 20 5.27 8.60 17.52
N HIS A 21 4.67 7.94 16.54
CA HIS A 21 5.34 6.87 15.84
C HIS A 21 6.30 7.49 14.82
N LYS A 22 7.43 8.00 15.33
CA LYS A 22 8.73 7.72 14.70
C LYS A 22 8.86 6.20 14.63
N ILE A 23 8.05 5.54 13.80
CA ILE A 23 8.46 4.32 13.14
C ILE A 23 9.67 4.81 12.39
N LEU A 24 10.81 4.57 13.03
CA LEU A 24 12.08 4.39 12.41
C LEU A 24 11.78 3.39 11.30
N ILE A 25 11.36 3.89 10.15
CA ILE A 25 11.47 3.19 8.90
C ILE A 25 12.97 3.16 8.67
N VAL A 26 13.65 2.29 9.42
CA VAL A 26 14.88 1.67 9.01
C VAL A 26 14.44 0.82 7.83
N TYR A 27 14.24 1.48 6.69
CA TYR A 27 14.53 0.82 5.43
C TYR A 27 15.98 0.39 5.58
N PRO A 28 16.30 -0.92 5.66
CA PRO A 28 17.65 -1.31 5.34
C PRO A 28 17.92 -0.78 3.92
N PRO A 29 19.15 -0.31 3.62
CA PRO A 29 19.49 0.09 2.28
C PRO A 29 19.29 -1.14 1.40
N ILE A 30 18.27 -1.09 0.55
CA ILE A 30 18.01 -2.08 -0.50
C ILE A 30 19.18 -2.05 -1.47
N VAL A 31 20.24 -2.77 -1.10
CA VAL A 31 21.33 -3.20 -1.96
C VAL A 31 20.88 -4.56 -2.51
N TYR A 32 20.23 -4.53 -3.67
CA TYR A 32 20.54 -5.37 -4.84
C TYR A 32 19.68 -4.88 -6.00
N GLY A 33 20.36 -4.32 -7.01
CA GLY A 33 19.76 -3.80 -8.22
C GLY A 33 19.17 -4.92 -9.07
N GLY A 34 17.86 -5.07 -8.99
CA GLY A 34 17.03 -5.70 -10.01
C GLY A 34 15.84 -4.78 -10.26
N ARG A 35 15.55 -4.46 -11.52
CA ARG A 35 14.45 -3.55 -11.89
C ARG A 35 13.12 -4.21 -11.53
N MET A 36 12.62 -4.02 -10.32
CA MET A 36 11.29 -4.50 -9.95
C MET A 36 10.20 -3.67 -10.66
N PRO A 37 9.14 -4.29 -11.19
CA PRO A 37 9.00 -5.73 -11.48
C PRO A 37 9.85 -6.14 -12.70
N HIS A 38 10.49 -7.33 -12.63
CA HIS A 38 11.54 -7.74 -13.59
C HIS A 38 11.00 -7.94 -15.01
N SER A 39 9.72 -8.31 -15.14
CA SER A 39 9.03 -8.38 -16.42
C SER A 39 8.45 -7.01 -16.84
N PRO A 40 8.71 -6.56 -18.09
CA PRO A 40 8.08 -5.34 -18.61
C PRO A 40 6.54 -5.45 -18.69
N GLU A 41 6.00 -6.65 -18.79
CA GLU A 41 4.56 -6.90 -18.80
C GLU A 41 3.95 -6.68 -17.40
N ASP A 42 4.59 -7.23 -16.37
CA ASP A 42 4.20 -7.02 -14.97
C ASP A 42 4.28 -5.54 -14.61
N LYS A 43 5.33 -4.85 -15.07
CA LYS A 43 5.47 -3.39 -14.89
C LYS A 43 4.29 -2.64 -15.49
N LYS A 44 3.92 -2.96 -16.73
CA LYS A 44 2.79 -2.31 -17.42
C LYS A 44 1.47 -2.59 -16.69
N ARG A 45 1.26 -3.83 -16.22
CA ARG A 45 0.04 -4.25 -15.51
C ARG A 45 -0.11 -3.52 -14.17
N ILE A 46 0.93 -3.52 -13.35
CA ILE A 46 0.97 -2.81 -12.07
C ILE A 46 0.78 -1.30 -12.27
N LEU A 47 1.47 -0.69 -13.25
CA LEU A 47 1.32 0.74 -13.54
C LEU A 47 -0.11 1.09 -13.96
N THR A 48 -0.78 0.21 -14.72
CA THR A 48 -2.17 0.40 -15.13
C THR A 48 -3.11 0.42 -13.92
N ARG A 49 -2.90 -0.47 -12.94
CA ARG A 49 -3.67 -0.48 -11.70
C ARG A 49 -3.44 0.77 -10.86
N VAL A 50 -2.19 1.20 -10.72
CA VAL A 50 -1.85 2.45 -10.00
C VAL A 50 -2.54 3.66 -10.63
N ARG A 51 -2.53 3.77 -11.97
CA ARG A 51 -3.23 4.83 -12.70
C ARG A 51 -4.75 4.80 -12.47
N ARG A 52 -5.35 3.61 -12.39
CA ARG A 52 -6.78 3.46 -12.08
C ARG A 52 -7.09 3.92 -10.65
N ILE A 53 -6.28 3.53 -9.67
CA ILE A 53 -6.45 3.97 -8.27
C ILE A 53 -6.31 5.49 -8.17
N ARG A 54 -5.34 6.08 -8.86
CA ARG A 54 -5.19 7.54 -8.93
C ARG A 54 -6.47 8.21 -9.42
N GLY A 55 -7.07 7.74 -10.51
CA GLY A 55 -8.34 8.28 -11.00
C GLY A 55 -9.50 8.15 -10.01
N GLN A 56 -9.53 7.08 -9.20
CA GLN A 56 -10.51 6.93 -8.13
C GLN A 56 -10.28 7.93 -6.98
N VAL A 57 -9.03 8.20 -6.61
CA VAL A 57 -8.69 9.20 -5.58
C VAL A 57 -9.00 10.62 -6.07
N GLU A 58 -8.68 10.94 -7.32
CA GLU A 58 -9.04 12.23 -7.92
C GLU A 58 -10.57 12.42 -8.01
N ALA A 59 -11.32 11.34 -8.23
CA ALA A 59 -12.79 11.39 -8.18
C ALA A 59 -13.32 11.61 -6.76
N LEU A 60 -12.71 10.97 -5.76
CA LEU A 60 -13.04 11.15 -4.35
C LEU A 60 -12.78 12.59 -3.89
N GLU A 61 -11.67 13.18 -4.31
CA GLU A 61 -11.35 14.59 -4.03
C GLU A 61 -12.42 15.51 -4.61
N ARG A 62 -12.78 15.35 -5.89
CA ARG A 62 -13.85 16.15 -6.51
C ARG A 62 -15.21 15.97 -5.82
N ALA A 63 -15.54 14.76 -5.40
CA ALA A 63 -16.78 14.46 -4.69
C ALA A 63 -16.85 15.15 -3.32
N LEU A 64 -15.70 15.27 -2.63
CA LEU A 64 -15.59 16.03 -1.39
C LEU A 64 -15.73 17.54 -1.63
N GLU A 65 -15.08 18.07 -2.67
CA GLU A 65 -15.15 19.49 -3.03
C GLU A 65 -16.57 19.92 -3.46
N SER A 66 -17.29 19.05 -4.17
CA SER A 66 -18.66 19.31 -4.63
C SER A 66 -19.73 19.05 -3.57
N GLY A 67 -19.36 18.52 -2.40
CA GLY A 67 -20.29 18.24 -1.31
C GLY A 67 -21.23 17.06 -1.59
N GLU A 68 -20.74 16.01 -2.26
CA GLU A 68 -21.53 14.80 -2.52
C GLU A 68 -22.04 14.12 -1.23
N PRO A 69 -23.14 13.35 -1.29
CA PRO A 69 -23.67 12.65 -0.14
C PRO A 69 -22.63 11.76 0.54
N CYS A 70 -22.64 11.76 1.89
CA CYS A 70 -21.69 10.96 2.69
C CYS A 70 -21.66 9.48 2.29
N LEU A 71 -22.80 8.91 1.90
CA LEU A 71 -22.88 7.53 1.44
C LEU A 71 -22.08 7.30 0.14
N ALA A 72 -22.12 8.24 -0.80
CA ALA A 72 -21.36 8.17 -2.04
C ALA A 72 -19.85 8.24 -1.77
N ILE A 73 -19.43 9.15 -0.87
CA ILE A 73 -18.04 9.25 -0.40
C ILE A 73 -17.56 7.93 0.22
N LEU A 74 -18.37 7.33 1.12
CA LEU A 74 -18.03 6.05 1.74
C LEU A 74 -17.90 4.91 0.72
N GLN A 75 -18.76 4.87 -0.29
CA GLN A 75 -18.67 3.90 -1.39
C GLN A 75 -17.38 4.09 -2.21
N GLN A 76 -16.99 5.33 -2.49
CA GLN A 76 -15.75 5.62 -3.21
C GLN A 76 -14.52 5.20 -2.39
N ILE A 77 -14.50 5.47 -1.07
CA ILE A 77 -13.43 5.01 -0.18
C ILE A 77 -13.34 3.48 -0.16
N ALA A 78 -14.48 2.79 -0.07
CA ALA A 78 -14.52 1.33 -0.11
C ALA A 78 -13.98 0.77 -1.45
N ALA A 79 -14.28 1.43 -2.56
CA ALA A 79 -13.78 1.07 -3.88
C ALA A 79 -12.25 1.27 -4.00
N VAL A 80 -11.72 2.39 -3.49
CA VAL A 80 -10.26 2.66 -3.45
C VAL A 80 -9.54 1.62 -2.59
N ARG A 81 -10.09 1.29 -1.42
CA ARG A 81 -9.55 0.23 -0.55
C ARG A 81 -9.51 -1.11 -1.27
N GLY A 82 -10.60 -1.51 -1.92
CA GLY A 82 -10.67 -2.76 -2.68
C GLY A 82 -9.63 -2.82 -3.82
N ALA A 83 -9.46 -1.72 -4.55
CA ALA A 83 -8.47 -1.62 -5.62
C ALA A 83 -7.03 -1.68 -5.08
N SER A 84 -6.76 -1.05 -3.94
CA SER A 84 -5.45 -1.06 -3.27
C SER A 84 -5.08 -2.46 -2.76
N ASN A 85 -6.03 -3.17 -2.15
CA ASN A 85 -5.81 -4.55 -1.71
C ASN A 85 -5.55 -5.48 -2.90
N GLY A 86 -6.29 -5.32 -4.01
CA GLY A 86 -6.04 -6.08 -5.24
C GLY A 86 -4.65 -5.82 -5.85
N LEU A 87 -4.19 -4.57 -5.83
CA LEU A 87 -2.83 -4.20 -6.24
C LEU A 87 -1.76 -4.85 -5.33
N MET A 88 -1.99 -4.83 -4.02
CA MET A 88 -1.07 -5.40 -3.04
C MET A 88 -0.89 -6.90 -3.25
N SER A 89 -1.99 -7.65 -3.38
CA SER A 89 -1.94 -9.11 -3.61
C SER A 89 -1.12 -9.45 -4.86
N GLU A 90 -1.32 -8.70 -5.95
CA GLU A 90 -0.58 -8.94 -7.19
C GLU A 90 0.91 -8.58 -7.08
N MET A 91 1.25 -7.50 -6.38
CA MET A 91 2.65 -7.10 -6.19
C MET A 91 3.40 -8.10 -5.30
N VAL A 92 2.75 -8.63 -4.27
CA VAL A 92 3.30 -9.71 -3.44
C VAL A 92 3.60 -10.94 -4.29
N GLU A 93 2.65 -11.37 -5.12
CA GLU A 93 2.85 -12.52 -6.00
C GLU A 93 4.04 -12.33 -6.95
N ILE A 94 4.13 -11.16 -7.61
CA ILE A 94 5.24 -10.84 -8.51
C ILE A 94 6.57 -10.87 -7.75
N HIS A 95 6.64 -10.22 -6.58
CA HIS A 95 7.87 -10.19 -5.80
C HIS A 95 8.30 -11.58 -5.33
N LEU A 96 7.37 -12.41 -4.86
CA LEU A 96 7.69 -13.79 -4.45
C LEU A 96 8.22 -14.60 -5.64
N LYS A 97 7.61 -14.48 -6.81
CA LYS A 97 8.05 -15.17 -8.03
C LYS A 97 9.43 -14.70 -8.50
N ASP A 98 9.66 -13.40 -8.48
CA ASP A 98 10.89 -12.76 -8.93
C ASP A 98 12.06 -13.05 -7.98
N GLU A 99 11.84 -13.00 -6.66
CA GLU A 99 12.93 -13.05 -5.67
C GLU A 99 13.13 -14.42 -5.00
N LEU A 100 12.12 -15.30 -4.98
CA LEU A 100 12.25 -16.62 -4.32
C LEU A 100 12.26 -17.79 -5.31
N VAL A 101 11.61 -17.65 -6.47
CA VAL A 101 11.45 -18.73 -7.46
C VAL A 101 12.43 -18.60 -8.63
N SER A 102 12.77 -17.37 -9.02
CA SER A 102 13.61 -17.10 -10.18
C SER A 102 15.10 -17.02 -9.80
N GLY A 103 15.94 -17.73 -10.56
CA GLY A 103 17.40 -17.74 -10.40
C GLY A 103 17.92 -18.82 -9.44
N GLU A 104 19.18 -19.23 -9.63
CA GLU A 104 19.87 -20.14 -8.72
C GLU A 104 20.23 -19.40 -7.42
N THR A 105 19.42 -19.60 -6.39
CA THR A 105 19.65 -19.01 -5.05
C THR A 105 20.06 -20.09 -4.06
N THR A 106 20.90 -19.76 -3.09
CA THR A 106 21.19 -20.64 -1.96
C THR A 106 20.06 -20.59 -0.92
N PRO A 107 19.91 -21.62 -0.07
CA PRO A 107 18.95 -21.59 1.04
C PRO A 107 19.11 -20.35 1.95
N ASP A 108 20.36 -19.93 2.22
CA ASP A 108 20.65 -18.77 3.06
C ASP A 108 20.20 -17.46 2.39
N GLN A 109 20.42 -17.32 1.08
CA GLN A 109 19.94 -16.16 0.32
C GLN A 109 18.41 -16.08 0.31
N ARG A 110 17.72 -17.21 0.18
CA ARG A 110 16.25 -17.25 0.27
C ARG A 110 15.75 -16.89 1.67
N ALA A 111 16.45 -17.32 2.73
CA ALA A 111 16.07 -16.99 4.11
C ALA A 111 16.14 -15.48 4.38
N VAL A 112 17.18 -14.80 3.87
CA VAL A 112 17.31 -13.33 3.98
C VAL A 112 16.18 -12.63 3.23
N ARG A 113 15.93 -12.99 1.97
CA ARG A 113 14.83 -12.40 1.15
C ARG A 113 13.45 -12.63 1.78
N MET A 114 13.22 -13.81 2.37
CA MET A 114 11.96 -14.13 3.05
C MET A 114 11.77 -13.31 4.34
N ALA A 115 12.84 -13.06 5.10
CA ALA A 115 12.80 -12.20 6.28
C ALA A 115 12.44 -10.75 5.91
N GLU A 116 12.95 -10.26 4.77
CA GLU A 116 12.62 -8.94 4.22
C GLU A 116 11.13 -8.85 3.87
N ILE A 117 10.52 -9.85 3.26
CA ILE A 117 9.08 -9.75 2.95
C ILE A 117 8.18 -9.99 4.17
N GLY A 118 8.67 -10.74 5.16
CA GLY A 118 7.86 -11.16 6.31
C GLY A 118 7.30 -10.01 7.14
N HIS A 119 8.00 -8.86 7.19
CA HIS A 119 7.48 -7.68 7.88
C HIS A 119 6.31 -7.02 7.12
N LEU A 120 6.37 -6.97 5.79
CA LEU A 120 5.30 -6.43 4.94
C LEU A 120 4.04 -7.30 5.00
N LEU A 121 4.21 -8.63 4.94
CA LEU A 121 3.09 -9.56 5.06
C LEU A 121 2.39 -9.47 6.41
N ARG A 122 3.15 -9.35 7.52
CA ARG A 122 2.57 -9.15 8.86
C ARG A 122 1.82 -7.83 9.01
N ALA A 123 2.25 -6.78 8.31
CA ALA A 123 1.53 -5.51 8.32
C ALA A 123 0.24 -5.57 7.49
N TYR A 124 0.23 -6.37 6.41
CA TYR A 124 -0.90 -6.53 5.50
C TYR A 124 -1.99 -7.47 6.03
N LEU A 125 -1.62 -8.54 6.75
CA LEU A 125 -2.54 -9.57 7.25
C LEU A 125 -3.15 -9.26 8.64
N LYS A 126 -3.00 -8.02 9.12
CA LYS A 126 -3.68 -7.53 10.33
C LYS A 126 -5.06 -6.98 9.99
#